data_AF-A0A1J5T394-F1
#
_entry.id   AF-A0A1J5T394-F1
#
_cell.length_a   1.000
_cell.length_b   1.000
_cell.length_c   1.000
_cell.angle_alpha   90.00
_cell.angle_beta   90.00
_cell.angle_gamma   90.00
#
_symmetry.space_group_name_H-M   'P 1'
#
loop_
_entity.id
_entity.type
_entity.pdbx_description
1 polymer ?
#
loop_
_entity_poly.entity_id
_entity_poly.type
_entity_poly.pdbx_seq_one_letter_code
_entity_poly.pdbx_strand_id
1 'polypeptide(L)'
;MGKPKPNPYLTTSDLIANAIGTAKVFGENRRITNLVASSIGRLILEMDGSGEGDELLAHALSCINAQDAEHVPALYSALNALSVLIE
;
A
#
# COMPACT_ATOMS: atom_id res chain seq x y z
N MET A 1 -0.30 -25.85 14.56
CA MET A 1 0.43 -25.30 13.39
C MET A 1 0.08 -23.83 13.29
N GLY A 2 1.02 -22.93 13.60
CA GLY A 2 0.79 -21.49 13.43
C GLY A 2 0.72 -21.17 11.94
N LYS A 3 -0.24 -20.35 11.52
CA LYS A 3 -0.30 -19.87 10.12
C LYS A 3 1.06 -19.20 9.80
N PRO A 4 1.69 -19.49 8.66
CA PRO A 4 2.89 -18.79 8.25
C PRO A 4 2.60 -17.28 8.25
N LYS A 5 3.56 -16.50 8.75
CA LYS A 5 3.45 -15.03 8.77
C LYS A 5 3.25 -14.59 7.30
N PRO A 6 2.22 -13.79 6.99
CA PRO A 6 1.97 -13.35 5.62
C PRO A 6 3.21 -12.66 5.06
N ASN A 7 3.57 -12.95 3.80
CA ASN A 7 4.64 -12.21 3.13
C ASN A 7 4.19 -10.75 2.96
N PRO A 8 4.92 -9.77 3.53
CA PRO A 8 4.51 -8.36 3.51
C PRO A 8 4.42 -7.78 2.10
N TYR A 9 5.29 -8.20 1.18
CA TYR A 9 5.28 -7.77 -0.22
C TYR A 9 4.05 -8.28 -0.95
N LEU A 10 3.71 -9.57 -0.80
CA LEU A 10 2.50 -10.15 -1.40
C LEU A 10 1.24 -9.49 -0.81
N THR A 11 1.20 -9.32 0.51
CA THR A 11 0.07 -8.67 1.19
C THR A 11 -0.14 -7.24 0.69
N THR A 12 0.95 -6.50 0.49
CA THR A 12 0.92 -5.13 -0.02
C THR A 12 0.39 -5.10 -1.46
N SER A 13 0.90 -5.97 -2.35
CA SER A 13 0.41 -6.08 -3.72
C SER A 13 -1.09 -6.42 -3.78
N ASP A 14 -1.55 -7.36 -2.96
CA ASP A 14 -2.96 -7.76 -2.92
C ASP A 14 -3.87 -6.63 -2.44
N LEU A 15 -3.46 -5.87 -1.42
CA LEU A 15 -4.21 -4.73 -0.92
C LEU A 15 -4.35 -3.63 -1.98
N ILE A 16 -3.26 -3.32 -2.69
CA ILE A 16 -3.23 -2.31 -3.74
C ILE A 16 -4.08 -2.75 -4.94
N ALA A 17 -3.89 -3.99 -5.41
CA ALA A 17 -4.66 -4.54 -6.53
C ALA A 17 -6.17 -4.52 -6.24
N ASN A 18 -6.58 -4.87 -5.01
CA ASN A 18 -7.98 -4.81 -4.61
C ASN A 18 -8.51 -3.37 -4.54
N ALA A 19 -7.72 -2.42 -4.05
CA ALA A 19 -8.10 -1.01 -4.01
C ALA A 19 -8.32 -0.44 -5.43
N ILE A 20 -7.38 -0.70 -6.33
CA ILE A 20 -7.46 -0.31 -7.75
C ILE A 20 -8.67 -0.96 -8.41
N GLY A 21 -8.82 -2.28 -8.27
CA GLY A 21 -9.94 -3.03 -8.86
C GLY A 21 -11.30 -2.51 -8.40
N THR A 22 -11.42 -2.19 -7.11
CA THR A 22 -12.65 -1.59 -6.56
C THR A 22 -12.88 -0.18 -7.11
N ALA A 23 -11.84 0.65 -7.15
CA ALA A 23 -11.94 2.02 -7.62
C ALA A 23 -12.28 2.14 -9.11
N LYS A 24 -11.81 1.19 -9.95
CA LYS A 24 -12.18 1.12 -11.37
C LYS A 24 -13.67 0.90 -11.60
N VAL A 25 -14.36 0.22 -10.67
CA VAL A 25 -15.80 -0.10 -10.80
C VAL A 25 -16.67 0.94 -10.10
N PHE A 26 -16.29 1.35 -8.89
CA PHE A 26 -17.14 2.16 -8.00
C PHE A 26 -16.61 3.58 -7.73
N GLY A 27 -15.45 3.93 -8.29
CA GLY A 27 -14.69 5.12 -7.92
C GLY A 27 -13.92 4.91 -6.61
N GLU A 28 -12.94 5.78 -6.37
CA GLU A 28 -12.10 5.70 -5.16
C GLU A 28 -12.94 5.88 -3.89
N ASN A 29 -12.83 4.92 -2.97
CA ASN A 29 -13.53 4.97 -1.68
C ASN A 29 -12.56 5.33 -0.56
N ARG A 30 -12.80 6.48 0.07
CA ARG A 30 -11.96 7.00 1.17
C ARG A 30 -11.75 6.01 2.32
N ARG A 31 -12.74 5.18 2.66
CA ARG A 31 -12.60 4.16 3.72
C ARG A 31 -11.63 3.07 3.32
N ILE A 32 -11.70 2.61 2.07
CA ILE A 32 -10.78 1.60 1.53
C ILE A 32 -9.38 2.19 1.42
N THR A 33 -9.24 3.40 0.87
CA THR A 33 -7.97 4.11 0.79
C THR A 33 -7.30 4.22 2.17
N ASN A 34 -8.02 4.70 3.19
CA ASN A 34 -7.47 4.82 4.55
C ASN A 34 -7.09 3.46 5.15
N LEU A 35 -7.90 2.42 4.92
CA LEU A 35 -7.62 1.07 5.41
C LEU A 35 -6.33 0.53 4.79
N VAL A 36 -6.17 0.67 3.47
CA VAL A 36 -5.01 0.18 2.72
C VAL A 36 -3.76 0.95 3.13
N ALA A 37 -3.81 2.29 3.13
CA ALA A 37 -2.68 3.12 3.55
C ALA A 37 -2.26 2.83 5.00
N SER A 38 -3.21 2.67 5.92
CA SER A 38 -2.91 2.33 7.32
C SER A 38 -2.31 0.92 7.48
N SER A 39 -2.79 -0.03 6.69
CA SER A 39 -2.27 -1.40 6.69
C SER A 39 -0.83 -1.45 6.17
N ILE A 40 -0.56 -0.76 5.07
CA ILE A 40 0.79 -0.66 4.49
C ILE A 40 1.73 0.09 5.44
N GLY A 41 1.31 1.23 6.00
CA GLY A 41 2.10 1.96 7.00
C GLY A 41 2.45 1.12 8.22
N ARG A 42 1.54 0.26 8.69
CA ARG A 42 1.85 -0.70 9.77
C ARG A 42 2.89 -1.74 9.33
N LEU A 43 2.75 -2.31 8.13
CA LEU A 43 3.72 -3.29 7.62
C LEU A 43 5.12 -2.68 7.47
N ILE A 44 5.21 -1.44 7.01
CA ILE A 44 6.47 -0.68 6.94
C ILE A 44 7.10 -0.55 8.33
N LEU A 45 6.33 -0.11 9.33
CA LEU A 45 6.82 0.01 10.71
C LEU A 45 7.25 -1.34 11.32
N GLU A 46 6.58 -2.44 10.94
CA GLU A 46 6.97 -3.79 11.36
C GLU A 46 8.28 -4.26 10.70
N MET A 47 8.62 -3.72 9.53
CA MET A 47 9.85 -4.01 8.76
C MET A 47 10.99 -3.03 9.00
N ASP A 48 10.72 -1.89 9.64
CA ASP A 48 11.75 -0.88 9.97
C ASP A 48 12.83 -1.45 10.91
N GLY A 49 12.46 -2.40 11.76
CA GLY A 49 13.42 -3.14 12.60
C GLY A 49 14.45 -3.97 11.81
N SER A 50 14.21 -4.25 10.53
CA SER A 50 15.14 -4.91 9.61
C SER A 50 15.69 -3.98 8.51
N GLY A 51 15.30 -2.71 8.50
CA GLY A 51 15.70 -1.73 7.46
C GLY A 51 15.05 -1.96 6.09
N GLU A 52 14.05 -2.83 5.99
CA GLU A 52 13.36 -3.18 4.74
C GLU A 52 12.06 -2.37 4.54
N GLY A 53 11.73 -1.47 5.47
CA GLY A 53 10.50 -0.65 5.40
C GLY A 53 10.42 0.21 4.14
N ASP A 54 11.53 0.84 3.76
CA ASP A 54 11.64 1.64 2.54
C ASP A 54 11.47 0.80 1.27
N GLU A 55 12.03 -0.41 1.26
CA GLU A 55 11.88 -1.34 0.14
C GLU A 55 10.41 -1.76 -0.03
N LEU A 56 9.69 -1.99 1.07
CA LEU A 56 8.27 -2.30 1.03
C LEU A 56 7.45 -1.11 0.50
N LEU A 57 7.78 0.11 0.91
CA LEU A 57 7.11 1.32 0.41
C LEU A 57 7.39 1.55 -1.08
N ALA A 58 8.63 1.36 -1.52
CA ALA A 58 8.99 1.44 -2.93
C ALA A 58 8.23 0.38 -3.76
N HIS A 59 8.11 -0.84 -3.24
CA HIS A 59 7.30 -1.89 -3.83
C HIS A 59 5.81 -1.51 -3.91
N ALA A 60 5.26 -0.94 -2.84
CA ALA A 60 3.88 -0.43 -2.83
C ALA A 60 3.63 0.60 -3.93
N LEU A 61 4.52 1.59 -4.07
CA LEU A 61 4.42 2.60 -5.13
C LEU A 61 4.55 1.99 -6.53
N SER A 62 5.42 1.00 -6.71
CA SER A 62 5.58 0.30 -8.00
C SER A 62 4.35 -0.50 -8.43
N CYS A 63 3.49 -0.89 -7.48
CA CYS A 63 2.23 -1.58 -7.77
C CYS A 63 1.17 -0.66 -8.39
N ILE A 64 1.37 0.66 -8.39
CA ILE A 64 0.45 1.65 -8.94
C ILE A 64 1.11 2.29 -10.16
N ASN A 65 0.69 1.91 -11.37
CA ASN A 65 1.13 2.57 -12.60
C ASN A 65 0.38 3.89 -12.83
N ALA A 66 0.79 4.66 -13.84
CA ALA A 66 0.21 5.97 -14.13
C ALA A 66 -1.30 5.93 -14.38
N GLN A 67 -1.82 4.92 -15.07
CA GLN A 67 -3.25 4.77 -15.35
C GLN A 67 -4.03 4.38 -14.08
N ASP A 68 -3.46 3.51 -13.24
CA ASP A 68 -4.08 3.13 -11.98
C ASP A 68 -4.11 4.29 -10.99
N ALA A 69 -3.09 5.16 -11.00
CA ALA A 69 -3.05 6.37 -10.19
C ALA A 69 -4.22 7.33 -10.48
N GLU A 70 -4.75 7.35 -11.72
CA GLU A 70 -5.95 8.14 -12.05
C GLU A 70 -7.21 7.60 -11.36
N HIS A 71 -7.26 6.29 -11.07
CA HIS A 71 -8.37 5.65 -10.39
C HIS A 71 -8.28 5.73 -8.87
N VAL A 72 -7.07 5.78 -8.30
CA VAL A 72 -6.82 5.84 -6.85
C VAL A 72 -5.90 7.00 -6.44
N PRO A 73 -6.21 8.26 -6.83
CA PRO A 73 -5.33 9.39 -6.59
C PRO A 73 -5.08 9.67 -5.11
N ALA A 74 -6.07 9.47 -4.24
CA ALA A 74 -5.88 9.70 -2.80
C ALA A 74 -5.01 8.61 -2.16
N LEU A 75 -5.12 7.36 -2.59
CA LEU A 75 -4.24 6.27 -2.15
C LEU A 75 -2.81 6.52 -2.59
N TYR A 76 -2.60 6.88 -3.86
CA TYR A 76 -1.26 7.17 -4.37
C TYR A 76 -0.63 8.35 -3.60
N SER A 77 -1.39 9.41 -3.33
CA SER A 77 -0.94 10.53 -2.51
C SER A 77 -0.62 10.11 -1.07
N ALA A 78 -1.44 9.26 -0.45
CA ALA A 78 -1.21 8.77 0.90
C ALA A 78 0.08 7.93 1.00
N LEU A 79 0.36 7.09 0.01
CA LEU A 79 1.61 6.31 -0.04
C LEU A 79 2.83 7.22 -0.24
N ASN A 80 2.76 8.23 -1.11
CA ASN A 80 3.83 9.21 -1.25
C ASN A 80 4.06 10.01 0.04
N ALA A 81 3.01 10.34 0.79
CA ALA A 81 3.13 11.01 2.08
C ALA A 81 3.85 10.16 3.14
N LEU A 82 3.73 8.83 3.08
CA LEU A 82 4.51 7.92 3.92
C LEU A 82 6.01 7.98 3.57
N SER A 83 6.37 8.22 2.30
CA SER A 83 7.77 8.34 1.87
C SER A 83 8.46 9.56 2.47
N VAL A 84 7.74 10.66 2.66
CA VAL A 84 8.27 11.91 3.25
C VAL A 84 8.42 11.81 4.77
N LEU A 85 7.75 10.85 5.41
CA LEU A 85 7.79 10.62 6.86
C LEU A 85 8.99 9.76 7.31
N ILE A 86 9.69 9.12 6.37
CA ILE A 86 10.78 8.18 6.65
C ILE A 86 12.18 8.80 6.33
N GLU A 87 12.22 9.96 5.66
CA GLU A 87 13.45 10.80 5.54
C GLU A 87 13.78 11.56 6.85
#